data_AF-T1JMG7-F1
#
_entry.id   AF-T1JMG7-F1
#
_cell.length_a   1.000
_cell.length_b   1.000
_cell.length_c   1.000
_cell.angle_alpha   90.00
_cell.angle_beta   90.00
_cell.angle_gamma   90.00
#
_symmetry.space_group_name_H-M   'P 1'
#
loop_
_entity.id
_entity.type
_entity.pdbx_description
1 polymer ?
#
loop_
_entity_poly.entity_id
_entity_poly.type
_entity_poly.pdbx_seq_one_letter_code
_entity_poly.pdbx_strand_id
1 'polypeptide(L)'
;MQILIKVSLHAWSKKRKKFYIERIFVLRLVSIIDTRLHSITMALCRPRVLARSLFVFPNLRFFTIAVNDFAEIVKTFTYQDVANFARISGDSNPIHLDPEFARRTKYGRCIVHGALLNGLISAVLGTKLPGPGCVVVNQNLEYTSPLFIGETVVARINITDVKKTIVEANYTCSVLERSAIVLKGNAKLVITKF
;
A
#
# COMPACT_ATOMS: atom_id res chain seq x y z
N MET A 1 -13.00 5.49 -6.03
CA MET A 1 -11.61 5.00 -6.13
C MET A 1 -11.63 3.48 -5.98
N GLN A 2 -11.40 2.72 -7.06
CA GLN A 2 -11.31 1.26 -7.00
C GLN A 2 -9.84 0.85 -6.98
N ILE A 3 -9.42 0.07 -5.97
CA ILE A 3 -8.12 -0.59 -5.94
C ILE A 3 -8.32 -1.98 -6.53
N LEU A 4 -7.88 -2.22 -7.77
CA LEU A 4 -7.77 -3.59 -8.26
C LEU A 4 -6.57 -4.27 -7.58
N ILE A 5 -6.80 -5.50 -7.12
CA ILE A 5 -5.82 -6.33 -6.43
C ILE A 5 -5.63 -7.60 -7.25
N LYS A 6 -4.39 -7.87 -7.68
CA LYS A 6 -3.96 -9.18 -8.17
C LYS A 6 -2.88 -9.73 -7.25
N VAL A 7 -3.07 -10.97 -6.81
CA VAL A 7 -2.09 -11.78 -6.09
C VAL A 7 -2.11 -13.16 -6.72
N SER A 8 -0.96 -13.66 -7.13
CA SER A 8 -0.79 -15.04 -7.59
C SER A 8 -0.14 -15.85 -6.47
N LEU A 9 -0.75 -16.97 -6.09
CA LEU A 9 -0.24 -17.86 -5.02
C LEU A 9 -0.04 -19.26 -5.60
N HIS A 10 1.21 -19.68 -5.79
CA HIS A 10 1.54 -20.90 -6.53
C HIS A 10 1.64 -22.17 -5.66
N ALA A 11 0.65 -22.45 -4.79
CA ALA A 11 0.44 -23.77 -4.16
C ALA A 11 -0.89 -23.88 -3.39
N TRP A 12 -2.00 -24.31 -4.02
CA TRP A 12 -3.29 -24.52 -3.32
C TRP A 12 -3.93 -25.89 -3.62
N SER A 13 -4.07 -26.72 -2.59
CA SER A 13 -4.80 -28.00 -2.63
C SER A 13 -6.29 -27.79 -2.97
N LYS A 14 -6.85 -28.66 -3.82
CA LYS A 14 -8.25 -28.61 -4.31
C LYS A 14 -9.29 -28.45 -3.19
N LYS A 15 -9.08 -29.10 -2.03
CA LYS A 15 -10.00 -29.02 -0.86
C LYS A 15 -10.17 -27.59 -0.30
N ARG A 16 -9.17 -26.72 -0.45
CA ARG A 16 -9.19 -25.35 0.11
C ARG A 16 -9.83 -24.31 -0.82
N LYS A 17 -9.94 -24.57 -2.13
CA LYS A 17 -10.59 -23.65 -3.10
C LYS A 17 -12.07 -23.39 -2.76
N LYS A 18 -12.81 -24.41 -2.30
CA LYS A 18 -14.24 -24.30 -1.94
C LYS A 18 -14.49 -23.27 -0.82
N PHE A 19 -13.67 -23.30 0.24
CA PHE A 19 -13.78 -22.41 1.39
C PHE A 19 -13.52 -20.92 1.09
N TYR A 20 -12.78 -20.60 0.02
CA TYR A 20 -12.48 -19.20 -0.33
C TYR A 20 -13.63 -18.56 -1.12
N ILE A 21 -14.28 -19.33 -1.99
CA ILE A 21 -15.40 -18.86 -2.83
C ILE A 21 -16.64 -18.58 -1.96
N GLU A 22 -16.98 -19.46 -1.03
CA GLU A 22 -18.15 -19.29 -0.15
C GLU A 22 -18.04 -18.03 0.74
N ARG A 23 -16.83 -17.62 1.14
CA ARG A 23 -16.63 -16.42 1.99
C ARG A 23 -16.68 -15.09 1.24
N ILE A 24 -16.47 -15.05 -0.07
CA ILE A 24 -16.68 -13.83 -0.87
C ILE A 24 -18.17 -13.47 -0.92
N PHE A 25 -19.07 -14.46 -0.84
CA PHE A 25 -20.52 -14.25 -0.84
C PHE A 25 -21.02 -13.62 0.47
N VAL A 26 -20.42 -13.97 1.62
CA VAL A 26 -20.86 -13.51 2.96
C VAL A 26 -20.52 -12.04 3.24
N LEU A 27 -19.46 -11.50 2.63
CA LEU A 27 -19.05 -10.10 2.82
C LEU A 27 -19.90 -9.07 2.03
N ARG A 28 -20.98 -9.50 1.39
CA ARG A 28 -21.84 -8.64 0.55
C ARG A 28 -23.15 -8.17 1.22
N LEU A 29 -23.33 -8.45 2.51
CA LEU A 29 -24.63 -8.32 3.19
C LEU A 29 -24.64 -7.40 4.44
N VAL A 30 -23.54 -6.70 4.74
CA VAL A 30 -23.46 -5.77 5.89
C VAL A 30 -23.07 -4.36 5.41
N SER A 31 -23.97 -3.71 4.68
CA SER A 31 -23.84 -2.28 4.30
C SER A 31 -25.19 -1.60 3.99
N ILE A 32 -26.26 -1.98 4.68
CA ILE A 32 -27.57 -1.30 4.60
C ILE A 32 -28.18 -1.27 6.01
N ILE A 33 -28.30 -0.06 6.60
CA ILE A 33 -29.36 0.44 7.51
C ILE A 33 -28.92 1.83 8.03
N ASP A 34 -29.86 2.78 8.05
CA ASP A 34 -29.80 4.11 8.69
C ASP A 34 -31.01 4.19 9.66
N THR A 35 -31.16 5.08 10.65
CA THR A 35 -30.93 6.54 10.59
C THR A 35 -30.63 7.14 11.97
N ARG A 36 -29.99 8.32 11.96
CA ARG A 36 -29.93 9.35 13.03
C ARG A 36 -30.81 9.15 14.27
N LEU A 37 -30.25 9.41 15.45
CA LEU A 37 -30.99 10.08 16.55
C LEU A 37 -30.05 10.92 17.43
N HIS A 38 -30.62 11.92 18.12
CA HIS A 38 -29.93 13.06 18.72
C HIS A 38 -30.06 13.07 20.27
N SER A 39 -29.03 13.62 20.93
CA SER A 39 -29.07 14.36 22.21
C SER A 39 -29.05 13.62 23.57
N ILE A 40 -28.51 14.35 24.58
CA ILE A 40 -28.53 14.20 26.06
C ILE A 40 -27.82 12.92 26.63
N THR A 41 -27.01 12.92 27.71
CA THR A 41 -26.63 13.92 28.74
C THR A 41 -25.19 13.65 29.23
N MET A 42 -24.49 14.65 29.82
CA MET A 42 -23.26 14.39 30.59
C MET A 42 -23.56 13.75 31.96
N ALA A 43 -22.73 12.80 32.40
CA ALA A 43 -22.62 12.39 33.80
C ALA A 43 -21.19 11.95 34.14
N LEU A 44 -20.69 12.38 35.30
CA LEU A 44 -19.31 12.19 35.76
C LEU A 44 -19.11 10.79 36.35
N CYS A 45 -18.14 10.02 35.85
CA CYS A 45 -17.47 9.02 36.66
C CYS A 45 -16.03 8.74 36.16
N ARG A 46 -15.07 8.83 37.08
CA ARG A 46 -13.69 8.32 36.97
C ARG A 46 -13.34 7.71 38.34
N PRO A 47 -12.41 6.74 38.45
CA PRO A 47 -11.52 6.22 37.39
C PRO A 47 -11.48 4.67 37.29
N ARG A 48 -10.54 4.21 36.43
CA ARG A 48 -9.73 2.97 36.54
C ARG A 48 -10.15 1.77 35.67
N VAL A 49 -9.12 1.18 35.06
CA VAL A 49 -9.02 -0.16 34.43
C VAL A 49 -9.42 -0.29 32.94
N LEU A 50 -8.39 -0.59 32.12
CA LEU A 50 -8.37 -1.32 30.85
C LEU A 50 -9.35 -0.92 29.72
N ALA A 51 -8.89 0.02 28.88
CA ALA A 51 -9.17 0.00 27.44
C ALA A 51 -7.84 -0.01 26.66
N ARG A 52 -7.02 -1.04 26.89
CA ARG A 52 -5.89 -1.35 25.99
C ARG A 52 -6.53 -1.75 24.67
N SER A 53 -6.56 -0.83 23.69
CA SER A 53 -7.13 -1.06 22.36
C SER A 53 -6.30 -2.11 21.62
N LEU A 54 -6.59 -3.35 21.97
CA LEU A 54 -6.07 -4.54 21.35
C LEU A 54 -6.74 -4.65 19.96
N PHE A 55 -6.15 -3.96 18.99
CA PHE A 55 -6.15 -4.42 17.60
C PHE A 55 -5.36 -5.74 17.50
N VAL A 56 -5.84 -6.75 18.22
CA VAL A 56 -5.50 -8.15 17.99
C VAL A 56 -6.15 -8.49 16.68
N PHE A 57 -5.33 -8.59 15.62
CA PHE A 57 -5.72 -9.21 14.38
C PHE A 57 -5.82 -10.72 14.65
N PRO A 58 -7.01 -11.31 14.92
CA PRO A 58 -7.09 -12.60 15.63
C PRO A 58 -6.72 -13.81 14.75
N ASN A 59 -6.29 -13.55 13.52
CA ASN A 59 -6.04 -14.51 12.47
C ASN A 59 -4.99 -13.95 11.48
N LEU A 60 -3.79 -13.57 11.96
CA LEU A 60 -2.61 -13.53 11.07
C LEU A 60 -2.29 -14.96 10.63
N ARG A 61 -2.99 -15.44 9.61
CA ARG A 61 -2.60 -16.67 8.92
C ARG A 61 -1.23 -16.40 8.32
N PHE A 62 -0.24 -17.22 8.69
CA PHE A 62 1.06 -17.21 8.03
C PHE A 62 0.84 -17.34 6.52
N PHE A 63 1.13 -16.28 5.78
CA PHE A 63 1.26 -16.36 4.33
C PHE A 63 2.49 -17.23 4.06
N THR A 64 2.28 -18.39 3.44
CA THR A 64 3.38 -19.15 2.86
C THR A 64 3.87 -18.36 1.66
N ILE A 65 4.99 -17.66 1.85
CA ILE A 65 5.65 -16.85 0.81
C ILE A 65 6.65 -17.74 0.09
N ALA A 66 6.57 -17.78 -1.23
CA ALA A 66 7.48 -18.48 -2.12
C ALA A 66 8.27 -17.49 -3.00
N VAL A 67 9.41 -17.95 -3.50
CA VAL A 67 10.14 -17.24 -4.56
C VAL A 67 9.26 -17.20 -5.82
N ASN A 68 9.26 -16.06 -6.52
CA ASN A 68 8.38 -15.70 -7.63
C ASN A 68 6.90 -15.39 -7.25
N ASP A 69 6.51 -15.41 -5.98
CA ASP A 69 5.24 -14.79 -5.58
C ASP A 69 5.31 -13.28 -5.87
N PHE A 70 4.19 -12.70 -6.30
CA PHE A 70 4.08 -11.28 -6.57
C PHE A 70 2.76 -10.69 -6.08
N ALA A 71 2.78 -9.39 -5.77
CA ALA A 71 1.60 -8.61 -5.48
C ALA A 71 1.72 -7.22 -6.10
N GLU A 72 0.58 -6.62 -6.45
CA GLU A 72 0.53 -5.27 -7.00
C GLU A 72 -0.60 -4.42 -6.40
N ILE A 73 -0.37 -3.11 -6.37
CA ILE A 73 -1.38 -2.08 -6.13
C ILE A 73 -1.35 -1.11 -7.31
N VAL A 74 -2.53 -0.81 -7.85
CA VAL A 74 -2.73 0.24 -8.86
C VAL A 74 -3.24 1.49 -8.17
N LYS A 75 -2.61 2.64 -8.41
CA LYS A 75 -3.06 3.95 -7.89
C LYS A 75 -2.83 5.07 -8.90
N THR A 76 -3.81 5.94 -9.06
CA THR A 76 -3.68 7.26 -9.68
C THR A 76 -3.46 8.29 -8.56
N PHE A 77 -2.41 9.09 -8.63
CA PHE A 77 -2.15 10.13 -7.62
C PHE A 77 -2.82 11.46 -8.02
N THR A 78 -3.64 11.99 -7.12
CA THR A 78 -4.31 13.28 -7.29
C THR A 78 -3.43 14.43 -6.80
N TYR A 79 -3.76 15.67 -7.17
CA TYR A 79 -3.13 16.86 -6.59
C TYR A 79 -3.27 16.88 -5.06
N GLN A 80 -4.41 16.43 -4.51
CA GLN A 80 -4.61 16.38 -3.06
C GLN A 80 -3.72 15.35 -2.37
N ASP A 81 -3.40 14.21 -3.00
CA ASP A 81 -2.40 13.27 -2.46
C ASP A 81 -1.03 13.93 -2.35
N VAL A 82 -0.61 14.66 -3.39
CA VAL A 82 0.69 15.34 -3.46
C VAL A 82 0.77 16.50 -2.45
N ALA A 83 -0.27 17.33 -2.36
CA ALA A 83 -0.36 18.41 -1.37
C ALA A 83 -0.41 17.87 0.08
N ASN A 84 -1.12 16.77 0.32
CA ASN A 84 -1.12 16.11 1.62
C ASN A 84 0.25 15.54 1.97
N PHE A 85 0.96 14.96 1.00
CA PHE A 85 2.32 14.46 1.21
C PHE A 85 3.29 15.59 1.53
N ALA A 86 3.29 16.68 0.74
CA ALA A 86 4.10 17.88 1.01
C ALA A 86 3.89 18.41 2.44
N ARG A 87 2.64 18.47 2.91
CA ARG A 87 2.31 18.89 4.28
C ARG A 87 2.85 17.94 5.36
N ILE A 88 2.91 16.64 5.09
CA ILE A 88 3.36 15.62 6.06
C ILE A 88 4.90 15.48 6.05
N SER A 89 5.53 15.59 4.89
CA SER A 89 6.99 15.47 4.72
C SER A 89 7.75 16.77 4.96
N GLY A 90 7.08 17.92 4.83
CA GLY A 90 7.71 19.24 4.76
C GLY A 90 8.26 19.59 3.37
N ASP A 91 8.17 18.69 2.39
CA ASP A 91 8.66 18.92 1.03
C ASP A 91 7.65 19.75 0.20
N SER A 92 7.74 21.06 0.37
CA SER A 92 6.96 22.08 -0.34
C SER A 92 7.62 22.53 -1.66
N ASN A 93 8.54 21.77 -2.23
CA ASN A 93 9.23 22.15 -3.47
C ASN A 93 8.22 22.44 -4.60
N PRO A 94 8.25 23.63 -5.23
CA PRO A 94 7.23 24.06 -6.18
C PRO A 94 7.10 23.15 -7.40
N ILE A 95 8.11 22.31 -7.71
CA ILE A 95 8.02 21.32 -8.79
C ILE A 95 6.88 20.28 -8.61
N HIS A 96 6.39 20.13 -7.39
CA HIS A 96 5.29 19.24 -7.04
C HIS A 96 3.94 19.96 -6.93
N LEU A 97 3.93 21.29 -6.72
CA LEU A 97 2.75 22.03 -6.26
C LEU A 97 2.34 23.21 -7.15
N ASP A 98 3.28 23.85 -7.86
CA ASP A 98 3.05 25.04 -8.68
C ASP A 98 3.13 24.69 -10.18
N PRO A 99 1.99 24.69 -10.91
CA PRO A 99 1.96 24.44 -12.35
C PRO A 99 2.77 25.44 -13.17
N GLU A 100 2.81 26.72 -12.76
CA GLU A 100 3.55 27.76 -13.48
C GLU A 100 5.06 27.60 -13.28
N PHE A 101 5.50 27.23 -12.08
CA PHE A 101 6.89 26.81 -11.87
C PHE A 101 7.24 25.58 -12.70
N ALA A 102 6.42 24.52 -12.62
CA ALA A 102 6.69 23.27 -13.29
C ALA A 102 6.73 23.41 -14.83
N ARG A 103 5.89 24.27 -15.41
CA ARG A 103 5.85 24.63 -16.84
C ARG A 103 7.17 25.23 -17.34
N ARG A 104 7.94 25.90 -16.48
CA ARG A 104 9.26 26.46 -16.80
C ARG A 104 10.41 25.44 -16.71
N THR A 105 10.14 24.21 -16.25
CA THR A 105 11.14 23.15 -16.15
C THR A 105 11.06 22.16 -17.32
N LYS A 106 12.10 21.32 -17.48
CA LYS A 106 12.12 20.22 -18.46
C LYS A 106 10.95 19.21 -18.34
N TYR A 107 10.17 19.25 -17.26
CA TYR A 107 9.03 18.36 -17.03
C TYR A 107 7.70 18.94 -17.54
N GLY A 108 7.61 20.27 -17.75
CA GLY A 108 6.43 20.96 -18.31
C GLY A 108 5.15 20.97 -17.47
N ARG A 109 5.05 20.13 -16.43
CA ARG A 109 3.89 20.00 -15.51
C ARG A 109 4.34 19.38 -14.19
N CYS A 110 3.54 19.55 -13.13
CA CYS A 110 3.88 19.05 -11.78
C CYS A 110 4.08 17.53 -11.76
N ILE A 111 5.09 17.10 -10.99
CA ILE A 111 5.45 15.69 -10.81
C ILE A 111 5.10 15.23 -9.40
N VAL A 112 4.82 13.94 -9.22
CA VAL A 112 4.61 13.31 -7.92
C VAL A 112 5.95 13.16 -7.20
N HIS A 113 6.01 13.42 -5.89
CA HIS A 113 7.22 13.20 -5.08
C HIS A 113 7.72 11.75 -5.20
N GLY A 114 9.02 11.56 -5.42
CA GLY A 114 9.63 10.22 -5.45
C GLY A 114 9.41 9.45 -4.14
N ALA A 115 9.49 10.13 -3.00
CA ALA A 115 9.22 9.54 -1.70
C ALA A 115 7.76 9.06 -1.52
N LEU A 116 6.78 9.70 -2.20
CA LEU A 116 5.38 9.25 -2.19
C LEU A 116 5.20 7.94 -2.98
N LEU A 117 6.00 7.70 -4.03
CA LEU A 117 6.08 6.39 -4.69
C LEU A 117 6.65 5.33 -3.76
N ASN A 118 7.64 5.66 -2.92
CA ASN A 118 8.14 4.72 -1.91
C ASN A 118 7.06 4.39 -0.86
N GLY A 119 6.22 5.36 -0.50
CA GLY A 119 5.03 5.11 0.33
C GLY A 119 4.09 4.06 -0.29
N LEU A 120 3.94 4.04 -1.61
CA LEU A 120 3.15 3.01 -2.31
C LEU A 120 3.83 1.64 -2.29
N ILE A 121 5.15 1.57 -2.48
CA ILE A 121 5.95 0.32 -2.33
C ILE A 121 5.79 -0.24 -0.90
N SER A 122 5.95 0.62 0.11
CA SER A 122 5.72 0.26 1.52
C SER A 122 4.31 -0.29 1.77
N ALA A 123 3.28 0.28 1.13
CA ALA A 123 1.92 -0.23 1.21
C ALA A 123 1.75 -1.63 0.60
N VAL A 124 2.41 -1.95 -0.52
CA VAL A 124 2.38 -3.33 -1.06
C VAL A 124 3.10 -4.30 -0.12
N LEU A 125 4.31 -3.93 0.34
CA LEU A 125 5.13 -4.77 1.22
C LEU A 125 4.41 -5.07 2.54
N GLY A 126 3.98 -4.04 3.26
CA GLY A 126 3.36 -4.17 4.59
C GLY A 126 1.91 -4.64 4.62
N THR A 127 1.17 -4.61 3.49
CA THR A 127 -0.27 -4.98 3.47
C THR A 127 -0.64 -6.10 2.51
N LYS A 128 0.24 -6.48 1.57
CA LYS A 128 -0.03 -7.52 0.55
C LYS A 128 0.99 -8.66 0.59
N LEU A 129 2.26 -8.36 0.37
CA LEU A 129 3.32 -9.36 0.22
C LEU A 129 4.69 -8.73 0.52
N PRO A 130 5.42 -9.15 1.58
CA PRO A 130 5.10 -10.23 2.52
C PRO A 130 3.78 -10.09 3.32
N GLY A 131 3.30 -8.86 3.51
CA GLY A 131 2.08 -8.56 4.27
C GLY A 131 2.35 -8.19 5.73
N PRO A 132 1.29 -8.17 6.57
CA PRO A 132 1.38 -7.67 7.94
C PRO A 132 2.45 -8.39 8.77
N GLY A 133 3.29 -7.61 9.46
CA GLY A 133 4.37 -8.13 10.31
C GLY A 133 5.77 -8.14 9.65
N CYS A 134 5.90 -7.74 8.38
CA CYS A 134 7.20 -7.50 7.79
C CYS A 134 7.75 -6.10 8.11
N VAL A 135 9.06 -5.99 8.28
CA VAL A 135 9.82 -4.75 8.44
C VAL A 135 10.88 -4.67 7.35
N VAL A 136 10.93 -3.56 6.62
CA VAL A 136 12.00 -3.28 5.66
C VAL A 136 13.26 -2.89 6.44
N VAL A 137 14.37 -3.61 6.24
CA VAL A 137 15.65 -3.36 6.93
C VAL A 137 16.73 -2.80 6.02
N ASN A 138 16.59 -2.97 4.71
CA ASN A 138 17.40 -2.30 3.69
C ASN A 138 16.55 -2.08 2.44
N GLN A 139 16.75 -0.95 1.76
CA GLN A 139 15.99 -0.59 0.57
C GLN A 139 16.85 0.24 -0.39
N ASN A 140 16.83 -0.10 -1.68
CA ASN A 140 17.45 0.68 -2.75
C ASN A 140 16.38 1.22 -3.73
N LEU A 141 16.53 2.46 -4.18
CA LEU A 141 15.52 3.19 -4.96
C LEU A 141 16.18 3.92 -6.14
N GLU A 142 15.77 3.57 -7.37
CA GLU A 142 16.20 4.25 -8.60
C GLU A 142 15.01 4.92 -9.28
N TYR A 143 15.01 6.26 -9.31
CA TYR A 143 13.98 7.08 -9.95
C TYR A 143 14.34 7.28 -11.42
N THR A 144 13.72 6.48 -12.29
CA THR A 144 14.07 6.34 -13.71
C THR A 144 13.30 7.28 -14.64
N SER A 145 12.16 7.80 -14.19
CA SER A 145 11.34 8.79 -14.91
C SER A 145 10.41 9.50 -13.94
N PRO A 146 9.95 10.74 -14.25
CA PRO A 146 8.91 11.38 -13.46
C PRO A 146 7.60 10.59 -13.56
N LEU A 147 6.86 10.47 -12.44
CA LEU A 147 5.42 10.23 -12.49
C LEU A 147 4.72 11.60 -12.46
N PHE A 148 3.77 11.82 -13.34
CA PHE A 148 3.00 13.05 -13.38
C PHE A 148 1.68 12.92 -12.61
N ILE A 149 1.19 14.03 -12.07
CA ILE A 149 -0.10 14.04 -11.36
C ILE A 149 -1.21 13.63 -12.34
N GLY A 150 -2.08 12.71 -11.92
CA GLY A 150 -3.12 12.12 -12.75
C GLY A 150 -2.71 10.91 -13.60
N GLU A 151 -1.43 10.54 -13.67
CA GLU A 151 -1.01 9.25 -14.27
C GLU A 151 -1.31 8.07 -13.32
N THR A 152 -1.66 6.92 -13.89
CA THR A 152 -1.94 5.69 -13.13
C THR A 152 -0.68 4.86 -13.00
N VAL A 153 -0.18 4.66 -11.77
CA VAL A 153 0.99 3.83 -11.51
C VAL A 153 0.60 2.45 -10.97
N VAL A 154 1.22 1.42 -11.52
CA VAL A 154 1.19 0.04 -11.02
C VAL A 154 2.47 -0.20 -10.22
N ALA A 155 2.35 -0.33 -8.91
CA ALA A 155 3.43 -0.74 -8.03
C ALA A 155 3.38 -2.26 -7.84
N ARG A 156 4.41 -2.97 -8.32
CA ARG A 156 4.53 -4.44 -8.22
C ARG A 156 5.77 -4.84 -7.43
N ILE A 157 5.60 -5.78 -6.51
CA ILE A 157 6.66 -6.47 -5.77
C ILE A 157 6.74 -7.91 -6.28
N ASN A 158 7.95 -8.44 -6.46
CA ASN A 158 8.20 -9.86 -6.74
C ASN A 158 9.24 -10.39 -5.74
N ILE A 159 8.96 -11.53 -5.11
CA ILE A 159 9.88 -12.14 -4.13
C ILE A 159 11.00 -12.88 -4.86
N THR A 160 12.24 -12.54 -4.54
CA THR A 160 13.44 -13.10 -5.19
C THR A 160 14.14 -14.16 -4.33
N ASP A 161 14.05 -14.06 -2.99
CA ASP A 161 14.65 -15.01 -2.07
C ASP A 161 13.90 -15.06 -0.72
N VAL A 162 13.91 -16.22 -0.07
CA VAL A 162 13.25 -16.47 1.22
C VAL A 162 14.15 -17.35 2.08
N LYS A 163 14.77 -16.77 3.12
CA LYS A 163 15.71 -17.45 4.03
C LYS A 163 15.29 -17.27 5.49
N LYS A 164 14.62 -18.30 6.04
CA LYS A 164 14.08 -18.34 7.41
C LYS A 164 13.06 -17.22 7.70
N THR A 165 13.53 -16.07 8.17
CA THR A 165 12.75 -14.86 8.46
C THR A 165 13.15 -13.68 7.56
N ILE A 166 14.20 -13.82 6.76
CA ILE A 166 14.67 -12.83 5.81
C ILE A 166 13.98 -13.09 4.47
N VAL A 167 13.47 -12.03 3.84
CA VAL A 167 12.91 -12.05 2.49
C VAL A 167 13.58 -10.95 1.67
N GLU A 168 13.96 -11.27 0.44
CA GLU A 168 14.45 -10.29 -0.53
C GLU A 168 13.44 -10.17 -1.67
N ALA A 169 13.22 -8.93 -2.13
CA ALA A 169 12.22 -8.64 -3.14
C ALA A 169 12.68 -7.54 -4.10
N ASN A 170 12.41 -7.72 -5.38
CA ASN A 170 12.55 -6.70 -6.41
C ASN A 170 11.20 -6.02 -6.67
N TYR A 171 11.22 -4.74 -7.03
CA TYR A 171 10.00 -4.01 -7.32
C TYR A 171 10.13 -2.99 -8.44
N THR A 172 8.98 -2.68 -9.04
CA THR A 172 8.80 -1.68 -10.09
C THR A 172 7.52 -0.89 -9.87
N CYS A 173 7.59 0.41 -10.10
CA CYS A 173 6.46 1.29 -10.33
C CYS A 173 6.47 1.65 -11.82
N SER A 174 5.45 1.24 -12.56
CA SER A 174 5.29 1.52 -13.99
C SER A 174 3.99 2.29 -14.26
N VAL A 175 4.05 3.30 -15.12
CA VAL A 175 2.86 4.03 -15.60
C VAL A 175 2.07 3.16 -16.56
N LEU A 176 0.78 3.01 -16.30
CA LEU A 176 -0.10 2.13 -17.06
C LEU A 176 -0.31 2.62 -18.50
N GLU A 177 -0.45 3.93 -18.68
CA GLU A 177 -0.80 4.56 -19.96
C GLU A 177 0.36 4.57 -20.97
N ARG A 178 1.62 4.55 -20.50
CA ARG A 178 2.83 4.66 -21.36
C ARG A 178 3.87 3.56 -21.12
N SER A 179 3.56 2.56 -20.29
CA SER A 179 4.44 1.43 -19.92
C SER A 179 5.84 1.83 -19.37
N ALA A 180 6.01 3.08 -18.95
CA ALA A 180 7.30 3.61 -18.50
C ALA A 180 7.53 3.29 -17.03
N ILE A 181 8.69 2.74 -16.70
CA ILE A 181 9.13 2.58 -15.31
C ILE A 181 9.52 3.96 -14.77
N VAL A 182 8.95 4.34 -13.62
CA VAL A 182 9.24 5.60 -12.91
C VAL A 182 10.10 5.39 -11.67
N LEU A 183 9.96 4.22 -11.03
CA LEU A 183 10.78 3.77 -9.92
C LEU A 183 11.04 2.27 -10.08
N LYS A 184 12.25 1.83 -9.78
CA LYS A 184 12.60 0.42 -9.60
C LYS A 184 13.57 0.27 -8.44
N GLY A 185 13.76 -0.95 -7.94
CA GLY A 185 14.73 -1.22 -6.90
C GLY A 185 14.52 -2.57 -6.23
N ASN A 186 15.12 -2.71 -5.05
CA ASN A 186 15.02 -3.91 -4.24
C ASN A 186 14.94 -3.56 -2.74
N ALA A 187 14.41 -4.50 -1.97
CA ALA A 187 14.37 -4.41 -0.51
C ALA A 187 14.74 -5.75 0.14
N LYS A 188 15.38 -5.64 1.30
CA LYS A 188 15.54 -6.72 2.26
C LYS A 188 14.56 -6.49 3.40
N LEU A 189 13.78 -7.52 3.71
CA LEU A 189 12.76 -7.50 4.76
C LEU A 189 13.05 -8.57 5.81
N VAL A 190 12.62 -8.30 7.03
CA VAL A 190 12.52 -9.28 8.10
C VAL A 190 11.05 -9.50 8.43
N ILE A 191 10.63 -10.76 8.52
CA ILE A 191 9.30 -11.17 8.95
C ILE A 191 9.39 -11.66 10.39
N THR A 192 8.69 -10.98 11.28
CA THR A 192 8.52 -11.45 12.66
C THR A 192 7.45 -12.53 12.70
N LYS A 193 7.77 -13.67 13.32
CA LYS A 193 6.74 -14.65 13.70
C LYS A 193 6.07 -14.16 14.97
N PHE A 194 4.75 -14.00 14.93
CA PHE A 194 3.88 -13.76 16.08
C PHE A 194 3.23 -15.08 16.50
#